data_AF-A0A7Y9XE31-F1
#
_entry.id   AF-A0A7Y9XE31-F1
#
_cell.length_a   1.000
_cell.length_b   1.000
_cell.length_c   1.000
_cell.angle_alpha   90.00
_cell.angle_beta   90.00
_cell.angle_gamma   90.00
#
_symmetry.space_group_name_H-M   'P 1'
#
loop_
_entity.id
_entity.type
_entity.pdbx_description
1 polymer ?
#
loop_
_entity_poly.entity_id
_entity_poly.type
_entity_poly.pdbx_seq_one_letter_code
_entity_poly.pdbx_strand_id
1 'polypeptide(L)'
;MDVPGSQSGVQLQARSFTAEKLTHHLVGHPRSPFRGRLVAQHTGPGLQHRLTDTTLTVSAPDGTSEEREVPVEEVGRLLEEVFGIVLDQEERAVVEERLREFTGM
;
A
#
# COMPACT_ATOMS: atom_id res chain seq x y z
N MET A 1 14.79 -35.64 -15.57
CA MET A 1 14.89 -34.22 -15.97
C MET A 1 14.01 -33.46 -15.02
N ASP A 2 14.63 -32.89 -14.01
CA ASP A 2 14.04 -32.16 -12.88
C ASP A 2 14.24 -30.66 -13.16
N VAL A 3 13.13 -29.92 -13.25
CA VAL A 3 13.02 -28.49 -12.91
C VAL A 3 11.56 -28.18 -12.56
N PRO A 4 11.31 -27.30 -11.57
CA PRO A 4 10.21 -27.49 -10.62
C PRO A 4 8.97 -26.65 -10.90
N GLY A 5 7.82 -27.19 -10.48
CA GLY A 5 6.52 -26.54 -10.52
C GLY A 5 6.50 -25.24 -9.74
N SER A 6 6.19 -24.16 -10.46
CA SER A 6 5.87 -22.83 -9.95
C SER A 6 4.76 -22.96 -8.89
N GLN A 7 5.13 -22.75 -7.63
CA GLN A 7 4.19 -22.71 -6.53
C GLN A 7 3.22 -21.55 -6.76
N SER A 8 1.97 -21.91 -7.07
CA SER A 8 0.86 -20.98 -7.14
C SER A 8 0.61 -20.43 -5.74
N GLY A 9 1.12 -19.23 -5.49
CA GLY A 9 0.83 -18.45 -4.30
C GLY A 9 -0.67 -18.16 -4.23
N VAL A 10 -1.26 -18.52 -3.09
CA VAL A 10 -2.68 -18.48 -2.77
C VAL A 10 -3.31 -17.12 -3.13
N GLN A 11 -4.24 -17.15 -4.08
CA GLN A 11 -5.09 -16.02 -4.42
C GLN A 11 -6.17 -15.83 -3.35
N LEU A 12 -5.99 -14.83 -2.49
CA LEU A 12 -7.07 -14.35 -1.61
C LEU A 12 -8.07 -13.57 -2.46
N GLN A 13 -9.04 -14.29 -3.04
CA GLN A 13 -10.25 -13.68 -3.57
C GLN A 13 -11.10 -13.13 -2.42
N ALA A 14 -10.95 -11.85 -2.11
CA ALA A 14 -11.92 -11.13 -1.31
C ALA A 14 -13.12 -10.75 -2.20
N ARG A 15 -14.03 -11.70 -2.41
CA ARG A 15 -15.37 -11.41 -2.94
C ARG A 15 -16.12 -10.62 -1.87
N SER A 16 -16.59 -9.42 -2.20
CA SER A 16 -17.55 -8.57 -1.47
C SER A 16 -17.93 -9.06 -0.06
N PHE A 17 -17.16 -8.70 0.97
CA PHE A 17 -17.57 -8.87 2.37
C PHE A 17 -17.79 -7.50 3.01
N THR A 18 -18.96 -7.32 3.62
CA THR A 18 -19.46 -6.12 4.27
C THR A 18 -18.37 -5.38 5.08
N ALA A 19 -18.08 -4.14 4.69
CA ALA A 19 -16.93 -3.35 5.16
C ALA A 19 -16.98 -2.91 6.65
N GLU A 20 -18.06 -3.19 7.38
CA GLU A 20 -18.26 -2.65 8.73
C GLU A 20 -17.54 -3.43 9.86
N LYS A 21 -17.31 -4.74 9.70
CA LYS A 21 -16.69 -5.58 10.76
C LYS A 21 -15.16 -5.56 10.78
N LEU A 22 -14.51 -5.26 9.66
CA LEU A 22 -13.05 -5.30 9.53
C LEU A 22 -12.37 -4.03 10.07
N THR A 23 -13.07 -2.89 10.02
CA THR A 23 -12.54 -1.58 10.43
C THR A 23 -12.14 -1.55 11.92
N HIS A 24 -12.88 -2.22 12.81
CA HIS A 24 -12.61 -2.14 14.25
C HIS A 24 -11.37 -2.95 14.69
N HIS A 25 -11.04 -4.06 14.01
CA HIS A 25 -9.88 -4.90 14.37
C HIS A 25 -8.56 -4.33 13.82
N LEU A 26 -8.61 -3.72 12.62
CA LEU A 26 -7.42 -3.22 11.92
C LEU A 26 -6.89 -1.90 12.48
N VAL A 27 -7.76 -1.07 13.08
CA VAL A 27 -7.42 0.28 13.57
C VAL A 27 -6.98 0.28 15.04
N GLY A 28 -7.37 -0.74 15.83
CA GLY A 28 -7.17 -0.74 17.30
C GLY A 28 -6.32 -1.86 17.91
N HIS A 29 -5.95 -2.91 17.16
CA HIS A 29 -5.25 -4.05 17.75
C HIS A 29 -3.71 -3.84 17.77
N PRO A 30 -3.02 -4.07 18.92
CA PRO A 30 -1.58 -3.81 19.05
C PRO A 30 -0.68 -4.65 18.12
N ARG A 31 -1.20 -5.73 17.53
CA ARG A 31 -0.49 -6.57 16.54
C ARG A 31 -0.92 -6.32 15.08
N SER A 32 -1.64 -5.23 14.81
CA SER A 32 -2.09 -4.90 13.46
C SER A 32 -0.88 -4.68 12.54
N PRO A 33 -0.80 -5.34 11.36
CA PRO A 33 0.28 -5.11 10.39
C PRO A 33 0.22 -3.71 9.77
N PHE A 34 -0.84 -2.95 10.03
CA PHE A 34 -1.02 -1.55 9.63
C PHE A 34 -0.57 -0.56 10.72
N ARG A 35 -0.20 -1.04 11.91
CA ARG A 35 0.35 -0.19 12.95
C ARG A 35 1.82 0.08 12.64
N GLY A 36 2.16 1.35 12.42
CA GLY A 36 3.54 1.76 12.20
C GLY A 36 4.02 1.66 10.74
N ARG A 37 3.11 1.58 9.76
CA ARG A 37 3.44 1.55 8.33
C ARG A 37 2.38 2.26 7.52
N LEU A 38 2.78 2.90 6.43
CA LEU A 38 1.83 3.43 5.44
C LEU A 38 1.56 2.36 4.39
N VAL A 39 0.29 2.03 4.12
CA VAL A 39 -0.08 1.12 3.03
C VAL A 39 -1.25 1.71 2.27
N ALA A 40 -1.09 1.92 0.96
CA ALA A 40 -2.17 2.29 0.04
C ALA A 40 -2.14 1.38 -1.19
N GLN A 41 -3.30 1.04 -1.72
CA GLN A 41 -3.42 0.24 -2.94
C GLN A 41 -4.54 0.78 -3.82
N HIS A 42 -4.25 0.92 -5.12
CA HIS A 42 -5.21 1.29 -6.14
C HIS A 42 -5.09 0.34 -7.33
N THR A 43 -6.19 -0.32 -7.70
CA THR A 43 -6.23 -1.23 -8.86
C THR A 43 -7.08 -0.60 -9.95
N GLY A 44 -6.41 -0.11 -11.01
CA GLY A 44 -7.04 0.44 -12.19
C GLY A 44 -7.22 -0.61 -13.31
N PRO A 45 -7.84 -0.23 -14.44
CA PRO A 45 -7.93 -1.08 -15.61
C PRO A 45 -6.55 -1.18 -16.29
N GLY A 46 -5.72 -2.10 -15.82
CA GLY A 46 -4.46 -2.46 -16.46
C GLY A 46 -3.21 -2.32 -15.60
N LEU A 47 -3.27 -1.63 -14.45
CA LEU A 47 -2.16 -1.55 -13.51
C LEU A 47 -2.66 -1.56 -12.06
N GLN A 48 -1.93 -2.26 -11.20
CA GLN A 48 -2.06 -2.16 -9.75
C GLN A 48 -0.94 -1.29 -9.20
N HIS A 49 -1.31 -0.26 -8.45
CA HIS A 49 -0.39 0.57 -7.69
C HIS A 49 -0.46 0.19 -6.22
N ARG A 50 0.68 -0.01 -5.58
CA ARG A 50 0.80 -0.27 -4.16
C ARG A 50 1.90 0.60 -3.57
N LEU A 51 1.55 1.43 -2.60
CA LEU A 51 2.51 2.17 -1.78
C LEU A 51 2.67 1.44 -0.44
N THR A 52 3.90 1.14 -0.06
CA THR A 52 4.27 0.66 1.28
C THR A 52 5.38 1.54 1.82
N ASP A 53 5.11 2.29 2.88
CA ASP A 53 5.99 3.33 3.42
C ASP A 53 6.37 4.34 2.32
N THR A 54 7.61 4.31 1.84
CA THR A 54 8.10 5.15 0.72
C THR A 54 8.29 4.38 -0.57
N THR A 55 7.97 3.09 -0.64
CA THR A 55 8.14 2.26 -1.83
C THR A 55 6.84 2.16 -2.62
N LEU A 56 6.84 2.67 -3.85
CA LEU A 56 5.75 2.48 -4.81
C LEU A 56 6.07 1.30 -5.73
N THR A 57 5.24 0.28 -5.69
CA THR A 57 5.23 -0.85 -6.62
C THR A 57 4.09 -0.67 -7.62
N VAL A 58 4.40 -0.77 -8.91
CA VAL A 58 3.41 -0.80 -10.00
C VAL A 58 3.46 -2.17 -10.64
N SER A 59 2.34 -2.87 -10.73
CA SER A 59 2.26 -4.22 -11.28
C SER A 59 1.28 -4.27 -12.45
N ALA A 60 1.71 -4.88 -13.54
CA ALA A 60 0.90 -5.11 -14.73
C ALA A 60 0.27 -6.53 -14.71
N PRO A 61 -0.83 -6.74 -15.45
CA PRO A 61 -1.54 -8.02 -15.49
C PRO A 61 -0.74 -9.14 -16.16
N ASP A 62 0.32 -8.80 -16.90
CA ASP A 62 1.27 -9.76 -17.47
C ASP A 62 2.26 -10.32 -16.42
N GLY A 63 2.16 -9.85 -15.17
CA GLY A 63 3.00 -10.27 -14.05
C GLY A 63 4.29 -9.47 -13.89
N THR A 64 4.54 -8.47 -14.75
CA THR A 64 5.68 -7.57 -14.57
C THR A 64 5.39 -6.56 -13.46
N SER A 65 6.44 -6.15 -12.76
CA SER A 65 6.34 -5.12 -11.73
C SER A 65 7.58 -4.24 -11.68
N GLU A 66 7.37 -2.96 -11.43
CA GLU A 66 8.41 -1.97 -11.22
C GLU A 66 8.27 -1.39 -9.81
N GLU A 67 9.41 -1.17 -9.14
CA GLU A 67 9.46 -0.56 -7.82
C GLU A 67 10.31 0.70 -7.87
N ARG A 68 9.84 1.74 -7.19
CA ARG A 68 10.61 2.96 -6.99
C ARG A 68 10.44 3.49 -5.58
N GLU A 69 11.49 4.13 -5.09
CA GLU A 69 11.42 4.92 -3.88
C GLU A 69 10.77 6.28 -4.17
N VAL A 70 9.99 6.75 -3.22
CA VAL A 70 9.26 8.01 -3.24
C VAL A 70 9.79 8.85 -2.08
N PRO A 71 10.33 10.05 -2.34
CA PRO A 71 10.71 10.97 -1.28
C PRO A 71 9.53 11.25 -0.35
N VAL A 72 9.78 11.37 0.95
CA VAL A 72 8.73 11.53 1.97
C VAL A 72 7.84 12.73 1.66
N GLU A 73 8.44 13.84 1.21
CA GLU A 73 7.72 15.06 0.82
C GLU A 73 6.83 14.89 -0.42
N GLU A 74 7.08 13.88 -1.25
CA GLU A 74 6.26 13.59 -2.44
C GLU A 74 5.11 12.63 -2.16
N VAL A 75 5.12 11.94 -1.00
CA VAL A 75 4.10 10.92 -0.68
C VAL A 75 2.71 11.51 -0.60
N GLY A 76 2.53 12.69 0.00
CA GLY A 76 1.23 13.35 0.08
C GLY A 76 0.63 13.65 -1.29
N ARG A 77 1.47 14.08 -2.24
CA ARG A 77 1.06 14.32 -3.63
C ARG A 77 0.71 13.01 -4.35
N LEU A 78 1.51 11.97 -4.14
CA LEU A 78 1.28 10.65 -4.73
C LEU A 78 -0.04 10.04 -4.25
N LEU A 79 -0.36 10.17 -2.96
CA LEU A 79 -1.63 9.74 -2.37
C LEU A 79 -2.82 10.40 -3.07
N GLU A 80 -2.72 11.69 -3.39
CA GLU A 80 -3.75 12.42 -4.13
C GLU A 80 -3.86 11.95 -5.58
N GLU A 81 -2.76 12.02 -6.34
CA GLU A 81 -2.77 11.82 -7.79
C GLU A 81 -3.04 10.36 -8.20
N VAL A 82 -2.51 9.38 -7.46
CA VAL A 82 -2.59 7.95 -7.83
C VAL A 82 -3.66 7.21 -7.04
N PHE A 83 -3.85 7.56 -5.77
CA PHE A 83 -4.76 6.86 -4.88
C PHE A 83 -6.06 7.61 -4.63
N GLY A 84 -6.19 8.86 -5.07
CA GLY A 84 -7.38 9.69 -4.88
C GLY A 84 -7.61 10.12 -3.43
N ILE A 85 -6.55 10.09 -2.60
CA ILE A 85 -6.59 10.43 -1.18
C ILE A 85 -6.09 11.87 -1.04
N VAL A 86 -7.03 12.81 -0.94
CA VAL A 86 -6.72 14.22 -0.71
C VAL A 86 -6.42 14.41 0.78
N LEU A 87 -5.24 14.96 1.07
CA LEU A 87 -4.82 15.38 2.41
C LEU A 87 -4.67 16.89 2.44
N ASP A 88 -5.14 17.54 3.50
CA ASP A 88 -4.80 18.93 3.78
C ASP A 88 -3.35 19.09 4.28
N GLN A 89 -2.89 20.31 4.51
CA GLN A 89 -1.50 20.56 4.90
C GLN A 89 -1.12 19.96 6.26
N GLU A 90 -2.02 19.98 7.25
CA GLU A 90 -1.77 19.43 8.58
C GLU A 90 -1.72 17.90 8.51
N GLU A 91 -2.64 17.29 7.76
CA GLU A 91 -2.64 15.84 7.52
C GLU A 91 -1.38 15.37 6.77
N ARG A 92 -0.93 16.13 5.76
CA ARG A 92 0.33 15.84 5.04
C ARG A 92 1.52 15.86 5.99
N ALA A 93 1.63 16.90 6.82
CA ALA A 93 2.72 17.01 7.78
C ALA A 93 2.76 15.83 8.76
N VAL A 94 1.59 15.38 9.24
CA VAL A 94 1.48 14.19 10.09
C VAL A 94 1.93 12.94 9.36
N VAL A 95 1.50 12.73 8.10
CA VAL A 95 1.93 11.56 7.32
C VAL A 95 3.43 11.55 7.11
N GLU A 96 4.02 12.69 6.76
CA GLU A 96 5.47 12.80 6.58
C GLU A 96 6.25 12.54 7.86
N GLU A 97 5.79 13.09 8.99
CA GLU A 97 6.38 12.82 10.32
C GLU A 97 6.36 11.33 10.63
N ARG A 98 5.20 10.68 10.48
CA ARG A 98 5.05 9.24 10.71
C ARG A 98 5.95 8.42 9.79
N LEU A 99 6.08 8.81 8.52
CA LEU A 99 6.93 8.12 7.56
C LEU A 99 8.40 8.18 7.97
N ARG A 100 8.90 9.36 8.36
CA ARG A 100 10.25 9.53 8.90
C ARG A 100 10.49 8.62 10.11
N GLU A 101 9.53 8.57 11.03
CA GLU A 101 9.59 7.65 12.19
C GLU A 101 9.65 6.17 11.78
N PHE A 102 8.90 5.75 10.75
CA PHE A 102 8.84 4.35 10.32
C PHE A 102 10.04 3.92 9.48
N THR A 103 10.59 4.82 8.67
CA THR A 103 11.74 4.55 7.80
C THR A 103 13.09 4.83 8.49
N GLY A 104 13.09 5.50 9.65
CA GLY A 104 14.30 5.85 10.39
C GLY A 104 15.11 6.98 9.75
N MET A 105 14.44 7.84 8.96
CA MET A 105 15.00 9.03 8.32
C MET A 105 14.82 10.27 9.19
#